data_AF-A0A7J4AYT1-F1
#
_entry.id   AF-A0A7J4AYT1-F1
#
_cell.length_a   1.000
_cell.length_b   1.000
_cell.length_c   1.000
_cell.angle_alpha   90.00
_cell.angle_beta   90.00
_cell.angle_gamma   90.00
#
_symmetry.space_group_name_H-M   'P 1'
#
loop_
_entity.id
_entity.type
_entity.pdbx_description
1 polymer ?
#
loop_
_entity_poly.entity_id
_entity_poly.type
_entity_poly.pdbx_seq_one_letter_code
_entity_poly.pdbx_strand_id
1 'polypeptide(L)' 'MPVIEVYPERLSRFLGVEVGLKQLVNDLPWLATDIEDVGENFVKIEYNPNRPDFSS' A
#
# COMPACT_ATOMS: atom_id res chain seq x y z
N MET A 1 -9.09 4.27 11.13
CA MET A 1 -8.49 5.40 10.40
C MET A 1 -8.78 5.20 8.91
N PRO A 2 -8.42 6.09 7.98
CA PRO A 2 -8.70 5.85 6.56
C PRO A 2 -7.96 4.63 6.03
N VAL A 3 -8.59 3.95 5.08
CA VAL A 3 -8.10 2.73 4.44
C VAL A 3 -8.04 2.93 2.93
N ILE A 4 -6.99 2.44 2.29
CA ILE A 4 -6.89 2.37 0.83
C ILE A 4 -6.41 1.00 0.35
N GLU A 5 -6.74 0.68 -0.88
CA GLU A 5 -6.21 -0.49 -1.60
C GLU A 5 -5.01 -0.08 -2.45
N VAL A 6 -3.88 -0.74 -2.23
CA VAL A 6 -2.67 -0.57 -3.04
C VAL A 6 -2.52 -1.77 -3.96
N TYR A 7 -2.47 -1.49 -5.26
CA TYR A 7 -2.31 -2.48 -6.31
C TYR A 7 -0.84 -2.51 -6.77
N PRO A 8 -0.13 -3.65 -6.64
CA PRO A 8 1.27 -3.75 -7.04
C PRO A 8 1.50 -3.37 -8.50
N GLU A 9 0.59 -3.72 -9.42
CA GLU A 9 0.71 -3.39 -10.84
C GLU A 9 0.63 -1.87 -11.09
N ARG A 10 -0.25 -1.19 -10.36
CA ARG A 10 -0.42 0.26 -10.46
C ARG A 10 0.81 0.98 -9.92
N LEU A 11 1.32 0.55 -8.76
CA LEU A 11 2.53 1.13 -8.18
C LEU A 11 3.76 0.87 -9.06
N SER A 12 3.89 -0.35 -9.60
CA SER A 12 4.96 -0.71 -10.52
C SER A 12 4.99 0.19 -11.75
N ARG A 13 3.82 0.49 -12.32
CA ARG A 13 3.69 1.41 -13.46
C ARG A 13 4.13 2.84 -13.12
N PHE A 14 3.85 3.32 -11.91
CA PHE A 14 4.25 4.65 -11.48
C PHE A 14 5.74 4.77 -11.17
N LEU A 15 6.32 3.73 -10.57
CA LEU A 15 7.73 3.72 -10.17
C LEU A 15 8.67 3.30 -11.31
N GLY A 16 8.15 2.63 -12.35
CA GLY A 16 8.96 2.08 -13.43
C GLY A 16 9.79 0.85 -13.02
N VAL A 17 9.47 0.23 -11.89
CA VAL A 17 10.11 -0.97 -11.35
C VAL A 17 9.05 -2.00 -10.98
N GLU A 18 9.39 -3.28 -11.04
CA GLU A 18 8.48 -4.34 -10.62
C GLU A 18 8.40 -4.38 -9.09
N VAL A 19 7.20 -4.21 -8.56
CA VAL A 19 6.87 -4.34 -7.14
C VAL A 19 5.86 -5.46 -6.98
N GLY A 20 6.20 -6.46 -6.16
CA GLY A 20 5.32 -7.59 -5.89
C GLY A 20 4.45 -7.40 -4.64
N LEU A 21 3.34 -8.13 -4.55
CA LEU A 21 2.44 -8.09 -3.39
C LEU A 21 3.17 -8.42 -2.07
N LYS A 22 4.01 -9.46 -2.08
CA LYS A 22 4.80 -9.83 -0.89
C LYS A 22 5.75 -8.72 -0.44
N GLN A 23 6.30 -7.97 -1.40
CA GLN A 23 7.15 -6.83 -1.09
C GLN A 23 6.33 -5.72 -0.42
N LEU A 24 5.16 -5.38 -0.96
CA LEU A 24 4.29 -4.36 -0.35
C LEU A 24 3.90 -4.71 1.09
N VAL A 25 3.52 -5.96 1.36
CA VAL A 25 3.15 -6.41 2.70
C VAL A 25 4.31 -6.26 3.70
N ASN A 26 5.56 -6.45 3.25
CA ASN A 26 6.73 -6.29 4.10
C ASN A 26 7.19 -4.82 4.24
N ASP A 27 7.07 -4.04 3.17
CA ASP A 27 7.68 -2.71 3.06
C ASP A 27 6.76 -1.58 3.55
N LEU A 28 5.45 -1.66 3.26
CA LEU A 28 4.48 -0.61 3.63
C LEU A 28 4.46 -0.32 5.15
N PRO A 29 4.57 -1.30 6.06
CA PRO A 29 4.66 -1.02 7.50
C PRO A 29 5.78 -0.07 7.93
N TRP A 30 6.89 -0.03 7.17
CA TRP A 30 8.00 0.91 7.44
C TRP A 30 7.64 2.37 7.16
N LEU A 31 6.52 2.63 6.48
CA LEU A 31 5.99 3.96 6.19
C LEU A 31 4.94 4.43 7.21
N ALA A 32 4.82 3.76 8.36
CA ALA A 32 3.81 4.03 9.39
C ALA A 32 2.37 3.83 8.88
N THR A 33 2.18 2.79 8.07
CA THR A 33 0.88 2.26 7.67
C THR A 33 0.69 0.87 8.25
N ASP A 34 -0.53 0.47 8.55
CA ASP A 34 -0.82 -0.88 9.05
C ASP A 34 -1.50 -1.71 7.95
N ILE A 35 -1.16 -3.00 7.87
CA ILE A 35 -1.83 -3.93 6.93
C ILE A 35 -3.19 -4.31 7.50
N GLU A 36 -4.26 -4.01 6.79
CA GLU A 36 -5.61 -4.39 7.19
C GLU A 36 -6.03 -5.74 6.57
N ASP A 37 -5.75 -5.94 5.28
CA ASP A 37 -6.12 -7.16 4.54
C ASP A 37 -5.19 -7.37 3.35
N VAL A 38 -5.04 -8.62 2.91
CA VAL A 38 -4.25 -8.99 1.73
C VAL A 38 -5.13 -9.83 0.81
N GLY A 39 -5.51 -9.23 -0.33
CA GLY A 39 -6.26 -9.91 -1.38
C GLY A 39 -5.34 -10.62 -2.37
N GLU A 40 -5.92 -11.15 -3.46
CA GLU A 40 -5.14 -11.83 -4.50
C GLU A 40 -4.16 -10.90 -5.22
N ASN A 41 -4.58 -9.67 -5.53
CA ASN A 41 -3.81 -8.69 -6.32
C ASN A 41 -3.74 -7.30 -5.67
N PHE A 42 -4.05 -7.18 -4.38
CA PHE A 42 -4.00 -5.90 -3.65
C PHE A 42 -3.64 -6.11 -2.19
N VAL A 43 -3.18 -5.04 -1.55
CA VAL A 43 -3.07 -4.95 -0.09
C VAL A 43 -3.86 -3.75 0.40
N LYS A 44 -4.67 -3.94 1.44
CA LYS A 44 -5.35 -2.85 2.14
C LYS A 44 -4.45 -2.35 3.25
N ILE A 45 -4.27 -1.03 3.27
CA ILE A 45 -3.50 -0.37 4.31
C ILE A 45 -4.30 0.72 5.00
N GLU A 46 -4.12 0.80 6.31
CA GLU A 46 -4.60 1.88 7.15
C GLU A 46 -3.49 2.93 7.32
N TYR A 47 -3.85 4.22 7.27
CA TYR A 47 -2.90 5.32 7.49
C TYR A 47 -3.44 6.38 8.46
N ASN A 48 -2.55 7.23 8.97
CA ASN A 48 -2.92 8.31 9.88
C ASN A 48 -3.76 9.40 9.17
N PRO A 49 -4.94 9.79 9.68
CA PRO A 49 -5.79 10.82 9.07
C PRO A 49 -5.07 12.18 8.91
N ASN A 50 -4.05 12.45 9.73
CA ASN A 50 -3.22 13.65 9.63
C ASN A 50 -2.15 13.57 8.52
N ARG A 51 -2.12 12.50 7.72
CA ARG A 51 -1.24 12.27 6.56
C ARG A 51 -2.05 12.11 5.28
N PRO A 52 -2.74 13.17 4.81
CA PRO A 52 -3.57 13.11 3.60
C PRO A 52 -2.74 12.84 2.33
N ASP A 53 -1.42 12.97 2.38
CA ASP A 53 -0.53 12.56 1.29
C ASP A 53 -0.57 11.04 1.00
N PHE A 54 -1.13 10.23 1.90
CA PHE A 54 -1.34 8.79 1.70
C PHE A 54 -2.73 8.42 1.17
N SER A 55 -3.54 9.38 0.72
CA SER A 55 -4.94 9.16 0.36
C SER A 55 -5.21 8.76 -1.11
N SER A 56 -4.26 8.20 -1.86
CA SER A 56 -4.39 7.99 -3.34
C SER A 56 -3.74 6.74 -3.92
#